data_AF-A0A382PUK6-F1
#
_entry.id   AF-A0A382PUK6-F1
#
_cell.length_a   1.000
_cell.length_b   1.000
_cell.length_c   1.000
_cell.angle_alpha   90.00
_cell.angle_beta   90.00
_cell.angle_gamma   90.00
#
_symmetry.space_group_name_H-M   'P 1'
#
loop_
_entity.id
_entity.type
_entity.pdbx_description
1 polymer ?
#
loop_
_entity_poly.entity_id
_entity_poly.type
_entity_poly.pdbx_seq_one_letter_code
_entity_poly.pdbx_strand_id
1 'polypeptide(L)' 'MIAEETGLPVHIADSPLTAVAEGTGRVLQELQFLRRVASSSGQ' A
#
# COMPACT_ATOMS: atom_id res chain seq x y z
N MET A 1 0.55 -23.15 3.29
CA MET A 1 0.65 -21.67 3.36
C MET A 1 0.63 -21.06 1.96
N ILE A 2 0.29 -19.77 1.77
CA ILE A 2 0.35 -19.11 0.43
C ILE A 2 1.75 -19.28 -0.20
N ALA A 3 2.80 -19.25 0.62
CA ALA A 3 4.17 -19.50 0.18
C ALA A 3 4.39 -20.91 -0.41
N GLU A 4 3.72 -21.93 0.11
CA GLU A 4 3.84 -23.32 -0.39
C GLU A 4 3.14 -23.49 -1.74
N GLU A 5 1.98 -22.85 -1.92
CA GLU A 5 1.22 -22.91 -3.17
C GLU A 5 1.89 -22.10 -4.29
N THR A 6 2.47 -20.95 -3.95
CA THR A 6 3.06 -20.03 -4.93
C THR A 6 4.55 -20.27 -5.19
N GLY A 7 5.25 -20.95 -4.26
CA GLY A 7 6.72 -21.07 -4.30
C GLY A 7 7.46 -19.74 -4.11
N LEU A 8 6.77 -18.68 -3.71
CA LEU A 8 7.33 -17.33 -3.53
C LEU A 8 7.42 -16.94 -2.04
N PRO A 9 8.37 -16.07 -1.66
CA PRO A 9 8.41 -15.51 -0.31
C PRO A 9 7.14 -14.73 0.02
N VAL A 10 6.57 -14.98 1.19
CA VAL A 10 5.40 -14.27 1.71
C VAL A 10 5.79 -13.57 3.00
N HIS A 11 5.49 -12.27 3.08
CA HIS A 11 5.76 -11.44 4.25
C HIS A 11 4.46 -10.91 4.83
N ILE A 12 4.33 -11.01 6.16
CA ILE A 12 3.24 -10.38 6.91
C ILE A 12 3.73 -8.97 7.27
N ALA A 13 2.91 -7.95 7.00
CA ALA A 13 3.23 -6.58 7.39
C ALA A 13 3.28 -6.45 8.92
N ASP A 14 4.11 -5.53 9.42
CA ASP A 14 4.29 -5.32 10.87
C ASP A 14 2.98 -4.96 11.59
N SER A 15 2.12 -4.18 10.93
CA SER A 15 0.80 -3.74 11.44
C SER A 15 -0.32 -4.09 10.47
N PRO A 16 -0.70 -5.37 10.30
CA PRO A 16 -1.56 -5.81 9.20
C PRO A 16 -3.00 -5.26 9.29
N LEU A 17 -3.48 -4.99 10.51
CA LEU A 17 -4.84 -4.48 10.73
C LEU A 17 -4.97 -2.97 10.50
N THR A 18 -3.89 -2.21 10.70
CA THR A 18 -3.91 -0.74 10.60
C THR A 18 -3.15 -0.20 9.39
N ALA A 19 -2.40 -1.04 8.65
CA ALA A 19 -1.57 -0.63 7.52
C ALA A 19 -2.29 0.27 6.51
N VAL A 20 -3.56 -0.02 6.22
CA VAL A 20 -4.37 0.80 5.30
C VAL A 20 -4.69 2.18 5.89
N ALA A 21 -5.12 2.22 7.15
CA ALA A 21 -5.43 3.47 7.84
C ALA A 21 -4.18 4.35 8.00
N GLU A 22 -3.05 3.75 8.41
CA GLU A 22 -1.77 4.43 8.55
C GLU A 22 -1.24 4.94 7.20
N GLY A 23 -1.25 4.10 6.17
CA GLY A 23 -0.83 4.49 4.82
C GLY A 23 -1.69 5.62 4.24
N THR A 24 -3.01 5.53 4.42
CA THR A 24 -3.95 6.59 4.00
C THR A 24 -3.67 7.88 4.76
N GLY A 25 -3.51 7.81 6.09
CA GLY A 25 -3.18 8.97 6.93
C GLY A 25 -1.90 9.67 6.49
N ARG A 26 -0.84 8.91 6.18
CA ARG A 26 0.43 9.44 5.66
C ARG A 26 0.23 10.17 4.32
N VAL A 27 -0.48 9.57 3.38
CA VAL A 27 -0.71 10.17 2.06
C VAL A 27 -1.60 11.42 2.14
N LEU A 28 -2.55 11.47 3.08
CA LEU A 28 -3.33 12.68 3.37
C LEU A 28 -2.47 13.83 3.93
N GLN A 29 -1.29 13.55 4.50
CA GLN A 29 -0.32 14.60 4.86
C GLN A 29 0.43 15.13 3.62
N GLU A 30 0.38 14.41 2.50
CA GLU A 30 1.06 14.73 1.24
C GLU A 30 0.08 14.89 0.06
N LEU A 31 -1.03 15.63 0.24
CA LEU A 31 -2.10 15.73 -0.76
C LEU A 31 -1.66 16.15 -2.17
N GLN A 32 -0.61 16.96 -2.31
CA GLN A 32 -0.10 17.36 -3.62
C GLN A 32 0.55 16.17 -4.36
N PHE A 33 1.26 15.31 -3.63
CA PHE A 33 1.79 14.07 -4.16
C PHE A 33 0.65 13.13 -4.57
N LEU A 34 -0.35 12.96 -3.70
CA LEU A 34 -1.54 12.15 -4.02
C LEU A 34 -2.21 12.62 -5.32
N ARG A 35 -2.42 13.93 -5.48
CA ARG A 35 -3.01 14.50 -6.70
C ARG A 35 -2.21 14.16 -7.95
N ARG A 36 -0.88 14.27 -7.89
CA ARG A 36 0.01 13.93 -9.01
C ARG A 36 -0.12 12.48 -9.41
N VAL A 37 -0.01 11.55 -8.46
CA VAL A 37 -0.10 10.11 -8.72
C VAL A 37 -1.49 9.75 -9.25
N ALA A 38 -2.55 10.24 -8.61
CA ALA A 38 -3.93 9.99 -9.03
C ALA A 38 -4.23 10.52 -10.44
N SER A 39 -3.58 11.61 -10.86
CA SER A 39 -3.69 12.15 -12.22
C SER A 39 -2.82 11.42 -13.25
N SER A 40 -1.79 10.69 -12.83
CA SER A 40 -0.87 9.97 -13.74
C SER A 40 -1.39 8.63 -14.24
N SER A 41 -2.42 8.07 -13.60
CA SER A 41 -3.04 6.78 -13.96
C SER A 41 -4.10 6.87 -15.07
N GLY A 42 -4.13 7.98 -15.82
CA GLY A 42 -5.10 8.25 -16.89
C GLY A 42 -4.48 8.59 -18.25
N GLN A 43 -3.19 8.35 -18.46
CA GLN A 43 -2.49 8.47 -19.75
C GLN A 43 -1.65 7.22 -20.03
#